data_AF-A0A0N0T0W9-F1
#
_entry.id   AF-A0A0N0T0W9-F1
#
_cell.length_a   1.000
_cell.length_b   1.000
_cell.length_c   1.000
_cell.angle_alpha   90.00
_cell.angle_beta   90.00
_cell.angle_gamma   90.00
#
_symmetry.space_group_name_H-M   'P 1'
#
loop_
_entity.id
_entity.type
_entity.pdbx_description
1 polymer ?
#
loop_
_entity_poly.entity_id
_entity_poly.type
_entity_poly.pdbx_seq_one_letter_code
_entity_poly.pdbx_strand_id
1 'polypeptide(L)'
;MRALSAGSAQSTRAAGEKYAVPLPFDSAEGPARSTEVELVVMTVKVPHHPQLVRPALGAGKTVFSEWPLGVFRAAPARNRSDGDRRAEP
;
A
#
# COMPACT_ATOMS: atom_id res chain seq x y z
N MET A 1 1.15 -16.72 7.31
CA MET A 1 0.55 -15.93 6.21
C MET A 1 -0.61 -16.76 5.64
N ARG A 2 -1.84 -16.22 5.56
CA ARG A 2 -3.00 -16.97 5.05
C ARG A 2 -3.16 -16.89 3.53
N ALA A 3 -2.81 -15.75 2.95
CA ALA A 3 -2.93 -15.50 1.53
C ALA A 3 -1.67 -14.81 0.99
N LEU A 4 -1.36 -15.00 -0.29
CA LEU A 4 -0.31 -14.25 -0.97
C LEU A 4 -0.68 -13.95 -2.43
N SER A 5 -0.03 -12.94 -3.00
CA SER A 5 0.00 -12.68 -4.44
C SER A 5 1.38 -12.14 -4.81
N ALA A 6 1.87 -12.46 -6.01
CA ALA A 6 3.15 -12.00 -6.53
C ALA A 6 3.01 -11.45 -7.96
N GLY A 7 4.10 -10.93 -8.52
CA GLY A 7 4.10 -10.30 -9.84
C GLY A 7 3.78 -11.23 -11.03
N SER A 8 3.63 -12.53 -10.81
CA SER A 8 3.14 -13.49 -11.81
C SER A 8 2.43 -14.67 -11.13
N ALA A 9 1.57 -15.37 -11.87
CA ALA A 9 0.94 -16.61 -11.41
C ALA A 9 1.98 -17.69 -11.07
N GLN A 10 3.06 -17.80 -11.87
CA GLN A 10 4.14 -18.75 -11.61
C GLN A 10 4.85 -18.45 -10.29
N SER A 11 5.21 -17.19 -10.05
CA SER A 11 5.84 -16.77 -8.79
C SER A 11 4.90 -16.96 -7.59
N THR A 12 3.60 -16.72 -7.78
CA THR A 12 2.58 -16.93 -6.75
C THR A 12 2.50 -18.41 -6.37
N ARG A 13 2.40 -19.32 -7.35
CA ARG A 13 2.39 -20.77 -7.10
C ARG A 13 3.67 -21.25 -6.42
N ALA A 14 4.83 -20.87 -6.96
CA ALA A 14 6.11 -21.25 -6.38
C ALA A 14 6.29 -20.76 -4.93
N ALA A 15 5.85 -19.53 -4.62
CA ALA A 15 5.86 -19.02 -3.25
C ALA A 15 4.82 -19.72 -2.35
N GLY A 16 3.62 -19.99 -2.88
CA GLY A 16 2.56 -20.70 -2.18
C GLY A 16 3.01 -22.09 -1.72
N GLU A 17 3.63 -22.84 -2.62
CA GLU A 17 4.22 -24.15 -2.34
C GLU A 17 5.36 -24.05 -1.34
N LYS A 18 6.34 -23.17 -1.60
CA LYS A 18 7.55 -23.03 -0.77
C LYS A 18 7.24 -22.65 0.67
N TYR A 19 6.26 -21.78 0.89
CA TYR A 19 5.93 -21.25 2.21
C TYR A 19 4.62 -21.82 2.79
N ALA A 20 4.07 -22.86 2.16
CA ALA A 20 2.82 -23.52 2.56
C ALA A 20 1.67 -22.52 2.81
N VAL A 21 1.50 -21.54 1.92
CA VAL A 21 0.44 -20.54 2.04
C VAL A 21 -0.85 -21.06 1.40
N PRO A 22 -1.97 -21.13 2.15
CA PRO A 22 -3.16 -21.84 1.71
C PRO A 22 -3.97 -21.13 0.63
N LEU A 23 -3.87 -19.80 0.53
CA LEU A 23 -4.64 -18.99 -0.43
C LEU A 23 -3.73 -18.19 -1.37
N PRO A 24 -3.10 -18.83 -2.37
CA PRO A 24 -2.39 -18.11 -3.43
C PRO A 24 -3.40 -17.44 -4.39
N PHE A 25 -3.18 -16.17 -4.69
CA PHE A 25 -3.97 -15.41 -5.66
C PHE A 25 -3.11 -14.94 -6.82
N ASP A 26 -3.54 -15.26 -8.04
CA ASP A 26 -2.86 -14.84 -9.29
C ASP A 26 -3.00 -13.34 -9.59
N SER A 27 -3.74 -12.59 -8.75
CA SER A 27 -3.88 -11.14 -8.83
C SER A 27 -3.77 -10.49 -7.45
N ALA A 28 -3.19 -9.29 -7.41
CA ALA A 28 -3.04 -8.52 -6.18
C ALA A 28 -4.38 -8.03 -5.58
N GLU A 29 -5.47 -8.10 -6.35
CA GLU A 29 -6.82 -7.80 -5.90
C GLU A 29 -7.47 -8.97 -5.15
N GLY A 30 -6.99 -10.21 -5.38
CA GLY A 30 -7.51 -11.42 -4.73
C GLY A 30 -7.54 -11.31 -3.20
N PRO A 31 -6.44 -10.91 -2.55
CA PRO A 31 -6.42 -10.68 -1.10
C PRO A 31 -7.45 -9.64 -0.62
N ALA A 32 -7.71 -8.58 -1.39
CA ALA A 32 -8.68 -7.56 -1.02
C ALA A 32 -10.13 -8.10 -1.03
N ARG A 33 -10.44 -9.06 -1.91
CA ARG A 33 -11.78 -9.68 -2.04
C ARG A 33 -12.00 -10.87 -1.09
N SER A 34 -10.95 -11.40 -0.48
CA SER A 34 -11.05 -12.56 0.39
C SER A 34 -11.66 -12.21 1.76
N THR A 35 -12.62 -13.00 2.24
CA THR A 35 -13.15 -12.91 3.61
C THR A 35 -12.16 -13.42 4.66
N GLU A 36 -11.17 -14.21 4.24
CA GLU A 36 -10.12 -14.79 5.11
C GLU A 36 -8.96 -13.83 5.40
N VAL A 37 -8.97 -12.64 4.79
CA VAL A 37 -7.92 -11.63 4.88
C VAL A 37 -8.47 -10.36 5.54
N GLU A 38 -7.86 -9.93 6.64
CA GLU A 38 -8.24 -8.72 7.37
C GLU A 38 -7.19 -7.59 7.21
N LEU A 39 -5.93 -7.98 7.00
CA LEU A 39 -4.78 -7.10 6.78
C LEU A 39 -4.07 -7.47 5.48
N VAL A 40 -3.82 -6.46 4.65
CA VAL A 40 -2.99 -6.57 3.45
C VAL A 40 -1.65 -5.87 3.70
N VAL A 41 -0.55 -6.61 3.54
CA VAL A 41 0.82 -6.09 3.61
C VAL A 41 1.37 -5.96 2.20
N MET A 42 1.84 -4.77 1.83
CA MET A 42 2.30 -4.44 0.47
C MET A 42 3.79 -4.11 0.45
N THR A 43 4.55 -5.00 -0.19
CA THR A 43 5.98 -4.84 -0.46
C THR A 43 6.22 -4.77 -1.97
N VAL A 44 5.59 -3.80 -2.63
CA VAL A 44 5.65 -3.61 -4.08
C VAL A 44 6.29 -2.27 -4.42
N LYS A 45 6.58 -2.02 -5.70
CA LYS A 45 7.12 -0.73 -6.13
C LYS A 45 6.07 0.37 -5.94
N VAL A 46 6.53 1.53 -5.46
CA VAL A 46 5.71 2.72 -5.16
C VAL A 46 4.71 3.09 -6.28
N PRO A 47 5.04 3.03 -7.58
CA PRO A 47 4.07 3.34 -8.64
C PRO A 47 2.82 2.44 -8.65
N HIS A 48 2.90 1.24 -8.08
CA HIS A 48 1.76 0.32 -7.99
C HIS A 48 0.92 0.53 -6.72
N HIS A 49 1.41 1.28 -5.72
CA HIS A 49 0.68 1.48 -4.46
C HIS A 49 -0.76 1.98 -4.67
N PRO A 50 -1.04 3.00 -5.52
CA PRO A 50 -2.40 3.51 -5.66
C PRO A 50 -3.40 2.46 -6.17
N GLN A 51 -2.95 1.57 -7.05
CA GLN A 51 -3.79 0.53 -7.66
C GLN A 51 -4.11 -0.61 -6.69
N LEU A 52 -3.29 -0.80 -5.66
CA LEU A 52 -3.46 -1.88 -4.69
C LEU A 52 -4.08 -1.39 -3.39
N VAL A 53 -3.59 -0.27 -2.86
CA VAL A 53 -4.03 0.30 -1.58
C VAL A 53 -5.49 0.74 -1.67
N ARG A 54 -5.91 1.41 -2.76
CA ARG A 54 -7.28 1.93 -2.88
C ARG A 54 -8.34 0.82 -2.87
N PRO A 55 -8.24 -0.26 -3.67
CA PRO A 55 -9.21 -1.36 -3.60
C PRO A 55 -9.20 -2.08 -2.24
N ALA A 56 -8.03 -2.28 -1.63
CA ALA A 56 -7.93 -2.94 -0.32
C ALA A 56 -8.64 -2.12 0.77
N LEU A 57 -8.40 -0.80 0.82
CA LEU A 57 -9.13 0.09 1.72
C LEU A 57 -10.62 0.17 1.39
N GLY A 58 -10.99 0.23 0.10
CA GLY A 58 -12.38 0.23 -0.36
C GLY A 58 -13.13 -1.05 0.01
N ALA A 59 -12.43 -2.18 0.12
CA ALA A 59 -12.96 -3.46 0.60
C ALA A 59 -12.95 -3.58 2.14
N GLY A 60 -12.66 -2.49 2.86
CA GLY A 60 -12.64 -2.47 4.32
C GLY A 60 -11.44 -3.18 4.96
N LYS A 61 -10.38 -3.48 4.20
CA LYS A 61 -9.18 -4.13 4.72
C LYS A 61 -8.26 -3.10 5.38
N THR A 62 -7.58 -3.52 6.45
CA THR A 62 -6.44 -2.75 6.95
C THR A 62 -5.28 -2.91 5.97
N VAL A 63 -4.52 -1.84 5.73
CA VAL A 63 -3.38 -1.86 4.79
C VAL A 63 -2.11 -1.40 5.49
N PHE A 64 -1.05 -2.20 5.39
CA PHE A 64 0.31 -1.83 5.75
C PHE A 64 1.15 -1.75 4.48
N SER A 65 1.80 -0.61 4.22
CA SER A 65 2.73 -0.45 3.11
C SER A 65 4.11 -0.05 3.59
N GLU A 66 5.12 -0.42 2.81
CA GLU A 66 6.45 0.17 2.92
C GLU A 66 6.42 1.69 2.65
N TRP A 67 7.45 2.38 3.14
CA TRP A 67 7.69 3.79 2.82
C TRP A 67 8.56 3.91 1.55
N PRO A 68 8.29 4.86 0.65
CA PRO A 68 7.21 5.84 0.71
C PRO A 68 5.86 5.28 0.23
N LEU A 69 4.77 5.76 0.85
CA LEU A 69 3.41 5.34 0.48
C LEU A 69 3.05 5.70 -0.97
N GLY A 70 3.61 6.78 -1.49
CA GLY A 70 3.35 7.24 -2.84
C GLY A 70 4.40 8.22 -3.33
N VAL A 71 4.33 8.55 -4.62
CA VAL A 71 5.15 9.60 -5.19
C VAL A 71 4.60 10.95 -4.72
N PHE A 72 5.25 11.53 -3.73
CA PHE A 72 4.95 12.90 -3.27
C PHE A 72 5.82 13.88 -4.02
N ARG A 73 5.20 14.96 -4.51
CA ARG A 73 5.93 16.14 -5.00
C ARG A 73 6.00 17.12 -3.84
N ALA A 74 7.18 17.66 -3.56
CA ALA A 74 7.31 18.72 -2.58
C ALA A 74 6.39 19.88 -2.98
N ALA A 75 5.59 20.37 -2.03
CA ALA A 75 4.88 21.62 -2.23
C ALA A 75 5.91 22.74 -2.46
N PRO A 76 5.64 23.72 -3.34
CA PRO A 76 6.52 24.87 -3.45
C PRO A 76 6.68 25.54 -2.09
N ALA A 77 7.91 25.91 -1.75
CA ALA A 77 8.21 26.58 -0.48
C ALA A 77 7.33 27.83 -0.36
N ARG A 78 6.47 27.85 0.67
CA ARG A 78 5.69 29.05 1.00
C ARG A 78 6.66 30.05 1.61
N ASN A 79 7.01 31.08 0.86
CA ASN A 79 7.82 32.17 1.36
C ASN A 79 7.00 32.88 2.44
N ARG A 80 7.40 32.77 3.70
CA ARG A 80 6.79 33.51 4.81
C ARG A 80 7.29 34.95 4.68
N SER A 81 6.55 35.79 3.96
CA SER A 81 6.81 37.24 3.98
C SER A 81 6.59 37.73 5.41
N ASP A 82 7.68 38.14 6.03
CA ASP A 82 7.78 38.63 7.40
C ASP A 82 7.07 39.98 7.48
N GLY A 83 6.04 40.07 8.32
CA GLY A 83 5.15 41.24 8.33
C GLY A 83 4.06 41.18 9.38
N ASP A 84 4.37 40.73 10.60
CA ASP A 84 3.53 41.06 11.76
C ASP A 84 4.40 41.19 13.01
N ARG A 85 5.18 42.27 13.07
CA ARG A 85 5.62 42.83 14.35
C ARG A 85 4.53 43.77 14.84
N ARG A 86 3.52 43.24 15.54
CA ARG A 86 2.75 44.06 16.48
C ARG A 86 3.71 44.47 17.60
N ALA A 87 3.94 45.77 17.69
CA ALA A 87 4.47 46.39 18.88
C ALA A 87 3.44 46.21 20.00
N GLU A 88 3.85 45.57 21.09
CA GLU A 88 3.15 45.60 22.38
C GLU A 88 3.94 46.56 23.30
N PRO A 89 3.24 47.30 24.20
CA PRO A 89 3.77 48.48 24.90
C PRO A 89 4.85 48.21 25.95
#